data_AF-R7K4S7-F1
#
_entry.id   AF-R7K4S7-F1
#
_cell.length_a   1.000
_cell.length_b   1.000
_cell.length_c   1.000
_cell.angle_alpha   90.00
_cell.angle_beta   90.00
_cell.angle_gamma   90.00
#
_symmetry.space_group_name_H-M   'P 1'
#
loop_
_entity.id
_entity.type
_entity.pdbx_description
1 polymer ?
#
loop_
_entity_poly.entity_id
_entity_poly.type
_entity_poly.pdbx_seq_one_letter_code
_entity_poly.pdbx_strand_id
1 'polypeptide(L)'
;MLKELNIALFADADNCGLEYSHFDNTLFQLNEMGNVVYGKIYGVSDRKHKEIINDINKFGFDMAPVMRVKKRGSKVFDNRILIDVMDEVLSNGNIDAVCIVAARADMVPLYSRLHKLGVKIVALDNVDDESLAFVDEVLDIGLVDVIKLPKPATHAAAPETTEKTEETAPDVQNENVQNEVETNAAPAEVEDNGLSEAQSAQSVVSAKPDEDAEILKQIEEVKAQQTPVSNDDEQLLDEIKKLLEEFNTESD
;
A
#
# COMPACT_ATOMS: atom_id res chain seq x y z
N MET A 1 9.00 21.41 -21.20
CA MET A 1 10.27 21.33 -20.45
C MET A 1 10.08 21.97 -19.09
N LEU A 2 10.20 21.20 -18.01
CA LEU A 2 10.02 21.62 -16.61
C LEU A 2 11.31 22.21 -16.00
N LYS A 3 12.11 22.92 -16.79
CA LYS A 3 13.46 23.35 -16.36
C LYS A 3 13.35 24.34 -15.21
N GLU A 4 14.28 24.18 -14.25
CA GLU A 4 14.33 24.92 -12.97
C GLU A 4 13.19 24.60 -11.99
N LEU A 5 12.21 23.75 -12.36
CA LEU A 5 11.16 23.30 -11.45
C LEU A 5 11.63 22.18 -10.52
N ASN A 6 11.17 22.21 -9.28
CA ASN A 6 11.41 21.19 -8.28
C ASN A 6 10.36 20.06 -8.39
N ILE A 7 10.85 18.82 -8.52
CA ILE A 7 10.08 17.62 -8.77
C ILE A 7 10.07 16.71 -7.52
N ALA A 8 8.89 16.24 -7.14
CA ALA A 8 8.71 15.19 -6.14
C ALA A 8 8.32 13.86 -6.81
N LEU A 9 9.10 12.80 -6.60
CA LEU A 9 8.91 11.48 -7.22
C LEU A 9 8.13 10.52 -6.31
N PHE A 10 7.09 9.88 -6.84
CA PHE A 10 6.32 8.85 -6.15
C PHE A 10 6.26 7.58 -7.01
N ALA A 11 6.92 6.50 -6.58
CA ALA A 11 7.16 5.33 -7.44
C ALA A 11 6.81 3.98 -6.79
N ASP A 12 5.96 3.18 -7.43
CA ASP A 12 5.55 1.85 -6.97
C ASP A 12 6.40 0.74 -7.61
N ALA A 13 7.40 0.25 -6.89
CA ALA A 13 8.32 -0.75 -7.39
C ALA A 13 7.67 -2.14 -7.60
N ASP A 14 6.71 -2.55 -6.77
CA ASP A 14 6.16 -3.91 -6.82
C ASP A 14 5.02 -4.04 -7.84
N ASN A 15 4.14 -3.04 -7.95
CA ASN A 15 3.05 -3.05 -8.93
C ASN A 15 3.50 -2.63 -10.33
N CYS A 16 4.43 -1.67 -10.49
CA CYS A 16 5.02 -1.42 -11.80
C CYS A 16 5.97 -2.56 -12.20
N GLY A 17 6.68 -3.15 -11.24
CA GLY A 17 7.78 -4.08 -11.53
C GLY A 17 9.03 -3.32 -11.95
N LEU A 18 9.46 -2.37 -11.12
CA LEU A 18 10.66 -1.58 -11.38
C LEU A 18 11.90 -2.44 -11.12
N GLU A 19 12.59 -2.79 -12.20
CA GLU A 19 13.99 -3.20 -12.14
C GLU A 19 14.86 -1.95 -12.00
N TYR A 20 16.13 -2.12 -11.61
CA TYR A 20 17.01 -0.97 -11.36
C TYR A 20 17.18 -0.07 -12.60
N SER A 21 17.21 -0.67 -13.81
CA SER A 21 17.19 0.04 -15.09
C SER A 21 16.02 1.01 -15.25
N HIS A 22 14.80 0.62 -14.86
CA HIS A 22 13.61 1.46 -14.96
C HIS A 22 13.70 2.65 -13.97
N PHE A 23 14.28 2.44 -12.79
CA PHE A 23 14.45 3.46 -11.77
C PHE A 23 15.60 4.44 -12.08
N ASP A 24 16.74 3.94 -12.57
CA ASP A 24 17.87 4.75 -13.03
C ASP A 24 17.46 5.64 -14.23
N ASN A 25 16.74 5.06 -15.21
CA ASN A 25 16.15 5.80 -16.33
C ASN A 25 15.10 6.84 -15.88
N THR A 26 14.28 6.53 -14.87
CA THR A 26 13.36 7.50 -14.24
C THR A 26 14.14 8.70 -13.70
N LEU A 27 15.17 8.45 -12.89
CA LEU A 27 15.96 9.53 -12.29
C LEU A 27 16.74 10.32 -13.34
N PHE A 28 17.28 9.65 -14.36
CA PHE A 28 17.96 10.31 -15.48
C PHE A 28 17.04 11.32 -16.18
N GLN A 29 15.87 10.88 -16.66
CA GLN A 29 14.93 11.76 -17.38
C GLN A 29 14.40 12.89 -16.49
N LEU A 30 14.09 12.62 -15.22
CA LEU A 30 13.61 13.68 -14.32
C LEU A 30 14.69 14.75 -14.04
N ASN A 31 15.97 14.39 -14.01
CA ASN A 31 17.07 15.36 -13.91
C ASN A 31 17.40 16.07 -15.23
N GLU A 32 16.97 15.55 -16.40
CA GLU A 32 16.97 16.32 -17.66
C GLU A 32 15.75 17.28 -17.75
N MET A 33 14.63 16.91 -17.15
CA MET A 33 13.40 17.71 -17.10
C MET A 33 13.50 18.88 -16.10
N GLY A 34 13.96 18.63 -14.87
CA GLY A 34 14.00 19.58 -13.75
C GLY A 34 14.90 19.10 -12.61
N ASN A 35 14.57 19.43 -11.36
CA ASN A 35 15.37 19.12 -10.17
C ASN A 35 14.62 18.19 -9.20
N VAL A 36 15.08 16.96 -8.98
CA VAL A 36 14.40 16.02 -8.07
C VAL A 36 14.74 16.35 -6.61
N VAL A 37 13.82 17.02 -5.91
CA VAL A 37 14.00 17.46 -4.51
C VAL A 37 13.47 16.48 -3.48
N TYR A 38 12.51 15.63 -3.86
CA TYR A 38 11.89 14.65 -2.99
C TYR A 38 11.62 13.36 -3.74
N GLY A 39 11.60 12.24 -3.02
CA GLY A 39 11.26 10.94 -3.55
C GLY A 39 10.67 10.05 -2.46
N LYS A 40 9.60 9.31 -2.78
CA LYS A 40 9.00 8.30 -1.91
C LYS A 40 8.65 7.04 -2.70
N ILE A 41 9.27 5.93 -2.34
CA ILE A 41 9.18 4.68 -3.12
C ILE A 41 8.41 3.61 -2.33
N TYR A 42 7.48 2.95 -3.01
CA TYR A 42 6.56 1.95 -2.50
C TYR A 42 6.94 0.55 -3.01
N GLY A 43 6.56 -0.51 -2.31
CA GLY A 43 6.81 -1.89 -2.77
C GLY A 43 8.28 -2.34 -2.75
N VAL A 44 9.21 -1.54 -2.23
CA VAL A 44 10.62 -1.92 -2.05
C VAL A 44 10.78 -3.14 -1.14
N SER A 45 11.75 -4.00 -1.46
CA SER A 45 12.12 -5.15 -0.62
C SER A 45 13.57 -5.58 -0.87
N ASP A 46 14.28 -5.94 0.20
CA ASP A 46 15.72 -6.26 0.20
C ASP A 46 16.11 -7.46 -0.66
N ARG A 47 15.12 -8.22 -1.13
CA ARG A 47 15.31 -9.38 -2.02
C ARG A 47 15.20 -9.02 -3.50
N LYS A 48 14.34 -8.05 -3.87
CA LYS A 48 14.12 -7.65 -5.27
C LYS A 48 14.86 -6.37 -5.64
N HIS A 49 14.78 -5.35 -4.78
CA HIS A 49 14.97 -3.95 -5.16
C HIS A 49 16.25 -3.37 -4.50
N LYS A 50 17.32 -4.16 -4.37
CA LYS A 50 18.53 -3.78 -3.60
C LYS A 50 19.21 -2.51 -4.11
N GLU A 51 19.46 -2.43 -5.41
CA GLU A 51 20.14 -1.28 -6.01
C GLU A 51 19.27 -0.02 -5.95
N ILE A 52 17.95 -0.17 -6.14
CA ILE A 52 16.96 0.89 -5.89
C ILE A 52 17.02 1.37 -4.44
N ILE A 53 17.03 0.46 -3.46
CA ILE A 53 17.16 0.79 -2.02
C ILE A 53 18.49 1.50 -1.72
N ASN A 54 19.60 1.07 -2.33
CA ASN A 54 20.90 1.74 -2.15
C ASN A 54 20.83 3.20 -2.62
N ASP A 55 20.25 3.45 -3.79
CA ASP A 55 20.16 4.81 -4.35
C ASP A 55 19.12 5.68 -3.64
N ILE A 56 18.00 5.11 -3.19
CA ILE A 56 17.07 5.78 -2.26
C ILE A 56 17.82 6.31 -1.03
N ASN A 57 18.60 5.47 -0.36
CA ASN A 57 19.40 5.88 0.81
C ASN A 57 20.52 6.88 0.44
N LYS A 58 21.06 6.82 -0.79
CA LYS A 58 22.10 7.74 -1.31
C LYS A 58 21.55 9.14 -1.59
N PHE A 59 20.33 9.23 -2.12
CA PHE A 59 19.66 10.49 -2.47
C PHE A 59 18.82 11.06 -1.31
N GLY A 60 18.61 10.28 -0.23
CA GLY A 60 17.81 10.72 0.92
C GLY A 60 16.30 10.62 0.70
N PHE A 61 15.86 9.72 -0.18
CA PHE A 61 14.45 9.47 -0.48
C PHE A 61 13.79 8.57 0.59
N ASP A 62 12.48 8.73 0.76
CA ASP A 62 11.65 7.93 1.66
C ASP A 62 11.30 6.55 1.10
N MET A 63 11.08 5.60 2.02
CA MET A 63 10.53 4.28 1.71
C MET A 63 9.21 4.08 2.44
N ALA A 64 8.13 3.83 1.69
CA ALA A 64 6.83 3.56 2.28
C ALA A 64 6.85 2.21 3.03
N PRO A 65 6.34 2.12 4.28
CA PRO A 65 6.37 0.89 5.06
C PRO A 65 5.74 -0.31 4.34
N VAL A 66 6.40 -1.47 4.46
CA VAL A 66 5.96 -2.72 3.83
C VAL A 66 4.58 -3.14 4.35
N MET A 67 3.63 -3.37 3.44
CA MET A 67 2.29 -3.81 3.81
C MET A 67 2.30 -5.19 4.48
N ARG A 68 1.76 -5.27 5.69
CA ARG A 68 1.61 -6.54 6.44
C ARG A 68 0.62 -7.50 5.76
N VAL A 69 -0.38 -6.96 5.05
CA VAL A 69 -1.43 -7.73 4.37
C VAL A 69 -1.05 -7.99 2.91
N LYS A 70 -0.67 -9.23 2.59
CA LYS A 70 -0.26 -9.63 1.23
C LYS A 70 -1.47 -9.97 0.34
N LYS A 71 -2.05 -8.97 -0.33
CA LYS A 71 -2.88 -9.21 -1.53
C LYS A 71 -1.98 -9.75 -2.65
N ARG A 72 -1.90 -11.08 -2.82
CA ARG A 72 -1.13 -11.70 -3.91
C ARG A 72 -1.80 -11.47 -5.26
N GLY A 73 -1.03 -11.06 -6.27
CA GLY A 73 -1.30 -11.36 -7.67
C GLY A 73 -2.11 -10.34 -8.48
N SER A 74 -2.43 -9.16 -7.93
CA SER A 74 -3.10 -8.09 -8.67
C SER A 74 -2.22 -6.84 -8.69
N LYS A 75 -1.75 -6.44 -9.87
CA LYS A 75 -1.06 -5.15 -10.08
C LYS A 75 -2.11 -4.03 -9.98
N VAL A 76 -2.26 -3.45 -8.78
CA VAL A 76 -3.30 -2.46 -8.47
C VAL A 76 -2.64 -1.28 -7.78
N PHE A 77 -3.03 -0.07 -8.17
CA PHE A 77 -2.58 1.18 -7.57
C PHE A 77 -2.67 1.15 -6.03
N ASP A 78 -1.60 1.58 -5.36
CA ASP A 78 -1.60 1.74 -3.91
C ASP A 78 -2.16 3.12 -3.54
N ASN A 79 -3.39 3.15 -2.99
CA ASN A 79 -4.07 4.38 -2.58
C ASN A 79 -3.26 5.27 -1.62
N ARG A 80 -2.22 4.74 -0.95
CA ARG A 80 -1.30 5.56 -0.14
C ARG A 80 -0.58 6.62 -0.98
N ILE A 81 -0.23 6.30 -2.22
CA ILE A 81 0.41 7.22 -3.17
C ILE A 81 -0.42 8.51 -3.32
N LEU A 82 -1.74 8.39 -3.48
CA LEU A 82 -2.63 9.55 -3.63
C LEU A 82 -2.66 10.43 -2.37
N ILE A 83 -2.61 9.82 -1.18
CA ILE A 83 -2.58 10.54 0.11
C ILE A 83 -1.24 11.24 0.26
N ASP A 84 -0.14 10.50 0.10
CA ASP A 84 1.23 10.97 0.28
C ASP A 84 1.60 12.09 -0.73
N VAL A 85 1.14 12.00 -1.99
CA VAL A 85 1.28 13.06 -3.00
C VAL A 85 0.57 14.34 -2.56
N MET A 86 -0.66 14.22 -2.03
CA MET A 86 -1.44 15.38 -1.60
C MET A 86 -0.91 16.01 -0.31
N ASP A 87 -0.41 15.20 0.63
CA ASP A 87 0.16 15.67 1.90
C ASP A 87 1.48 16.42 1.66
N GLU A 88 2.38 15.86 0.85
CA GLU A 88 3.65 16.48 0.49
C GLU A 88 3.42 17.79 -0.30
N VAL A 89 2.55 17.80 -1.31
CA VAL A 89 2.23 19.02 -2.10
C VAL A 89 1.57 20.13 -1.26
N LEU A 90 0.80 19.78 -0.21
CA LEU A 90 0.14 20.77 0.65
C LEU A 90 1.01 21.25 1.82
N SER A 91 2.02 20.47 2.23
CA SER A 91 2.93 20.82 3.32
C SER A 91 4.25 21.46 2.84
N ASN A 92 4.73 21.07 1.66
CA ASN A 92 6.01 21.50 1.09
C ASN A 92 5.81 22.40 -0.13
N GLY A 93 5.62 23.71 0.12
CA GLY A 93 5.43 24.74 -0.91
C GLY A 93 6.64 25.02 -1.81
N ASN A 94 7.68 24.17 -1.80
CA ASN A 94 8.80 24.22 -2.75
C ASN A 94 8.63 23.25 -3.92
N ILE A 95 7.52 22.52 -4.03
CA ILE A 95 7.27 21.52 -5.08
C ILE A 95 6.43 22.13 -6.19
N ASP A 96 7.04 22.28 -7.36
CA ASP A 96 6.40 22.79 -8.57
C ASP A 96 5.79 21.66 -9.42
N ALA A 97 6.31 20.44 -9.30
CA ALA A 97 5.91 19.30 -10.10
C ALA A 97 5.91 17.98 -9.30
N VAL A 98 5.03 17.04 -9.66
CA VAL A 98 5.04 15.67 -9.16
C VAL A 98 5.23 14.67 -10.29
N CYS A 99 6.04 13.65 -10.06
CA CYS A 99 6.16 12.49 -10.95
C CYS A 99 5.53 11.26 -10.29
N ILE A 100 4.56 10.63 -10.96
CA ILE A 100 3.88 9.43 -10.46
C ILE A 100 4.18 8.23 -11.36
N VAL A 101 4.98 7.30 -10.84
CA VAL A 101 5.36 6.03 -11.47
C VAL A 101 4.56 4.90 -10.81
N ALA A 102 3.32 4.71 -11.28
CA ALA A 102 2.36 3.78 -10.67
C ALA A 102 1.67 2.87 -11.70
N ALA A 103 0.96 1.85 -11.21
CA ALA A 103 0.10 1.02 -12.04
C ALA A 103 -1.20 1.76 -12.41
N ARG A 104 -1.66 1.60 -13.66
CA ARG A 104 -2.87 2.23 -14.22
C ARG A 104 -4.07 2.14 -13.27
N ALA A 105 -4.64 3.29 -12.95
CA ALA A 105 -5.90 3.50 -12.26
C ALA A 105 -6.41 4.92 -12.58
N ASP A 106 -7.68 5.20 -12.33
CA ASP A 106 -8.29 6.54 -12.48
C ASP A 106 -7.53 7.58 -11.64
N MET A 107 -6.74 8.43 -12.30
CA MET A 107 -6.01 9.54 -11.68
C MET A 107 -6.74 10.88 -11.81
N VAL A 108 -7.87 10.95 -12.51
CA VAL A 108 -8.60 12.22 -12.77
C VAL A 108 -8.89 13.02 -11.50
N PRO A 109 -9.31 12.43 -10.36
CA PRO A 109 -9.53 13.19 -9.12
C PRO A 109 -8.25 13.84 -8.56
N LEU A 110 -7.12 13.13 -8.63
CA LEU A 110 -5.82 13.58 -8.15
C LEU A 110 -5.22 14.63 -9.09
N TYR A 111 -5.15 14.34 -10.38
CA TYR A 111 -4.58 15.24 -11.37
C TYR A 111 -5.41 16.53 -11.51
N SER A 112 -6.74 16.43 -11.49
CA SER A 112 -7.62 17.61 -11.46
C SER A 112 -7.48 18.42 -10.17
N ARG A 113 -6.96 17.87 -9.07
CA ARG A 113 -6.64 18.62 -7.85
C ARG A 113 -5.27 19.27 -7.92
N LEU A 114 -4.24 18.54 -8.34
CA LEU A 114 -2.87 19.05 -8.54
C LEU A 114 -2.85 20.24 -9.52
N HIS A 115 -3.51 20.10 -10.67
CA HIS A 115 -3.54 21.14 -11.69
C HIS A 115 -4.32 22.40 -11.22
N LYS A 116 -5.27 22.26 -10.27
CA LYS A 116 -5.92 23.40 -9.57
C LYS A 116 -5.02 24.07 -8.52
N LEU A 117 -3.97 23.40 -8.05
CA LEU A 117 -2.93 23.96 -7.18
C LEU A 117 -1.77 24.58 -7.98
N GLY A 118 -1.80 24.49 -9.32
CA GLY A 118 -0.73 24.95 -10.20
C GLY A 118 0.44 23.95 -10.38
N VAL A 119 0.38 22.81 -9.69
CA VAL A 119 1.43 21.78 -9.71
C VAL A 119 1.42 21.02 -11.03
N LYS A 120 2.61 20.84 -11.60
CA LYS A 120 2.84 20.14 -12.87
C LYS A 120 2.90 18.63 -12.71
N ILE A 121 2.44 17.90 -13.72
CA ILE A 121 2.20 16.45 -13.63
C ILE A 121 3.07 15.71 -14.65
N VAL A 122 3.98 14.88 -14.15
CA VAL A 122 4.72 13.90 -14.92
C VAL A 122 4.16 12.51 -14.61
N ALA A 123 3.85 11.74 -15.64
CA ALA A 123 3.25 10.41 -15.50
C ALA A 123 3.87 9.42 -16.50
N LEU A 124 3.69 8.12 -16.25
CA LEU A 124 4.00 7.09 -17.24
C LEU A 124 3.11 7.20 -18.48
N ASP A 125 3.56 6.60 -19.57
CA ASP A 125 2.76 6.37 -20.79
C ASP A 125 1.53 5.47 -20.58
N ASN A 126 1.40 4.84 -19.40
CA ASN A 126 0.43 3.81 -19.12
C ASN A 126 -0.95 4.30 -18.65
N VAL A 127 -1.19 5.61 -18.49
CA VAL A 127 -2.45 6.17 -17.96
C VAL A 127 -3.64 5.96 -18.90
N ASP A 128 -4.85 6.18 -18.40
CA ASP A 128 -6.08 6.32 -19.19
C ASP A 128 -6.17 7.68 -19.92
N ASP A 129 -6.96 7.73 -21.00
CA ASP A 129 -7.12 8.91 -21.85
C ASP A 129 -7.69 10.12 -21.08
N GLU A 130 -8.61 9.89 -20.14
CA GLU A 130 -9.21 10.92 -19.30
C GLU A 130 -8.20 11.55 -18.33
N SER A 131 -7.32 10.75 -17.73
CA SER A 131 -6.22 11.23 -16.88
C SER A 131 -5.10 11.89 -17.69
N LEU A 132 -4.79 11.37 -18.88
CA LEU A 132 -3.75 11.90 -19.77
C LEU A 132 -3.99 13.37 -20.15
N ALA A 133 -5.25 13.80 -20.21
CA ALA A 133 -5.64 15.19 -20.46
C ALA A 133 -5.15 16.21 -19.40
N PHE A 134 -4.59 15.76 -18.27
CA PHE A 134 -3.99 16.59 -17.22
C PHE A 134 -2.46 16.45 -17.12
N VAL A 135 -1.82 15.56 -17.89
CA VAL A 135 -0.38 15.29 -17.82
C VAL A 135 0.39 16.31 -18.66
N ASP A 136 1.42 16.92 -18.09
CA ASP A 136 2.24 17.94 -18.76
C ASP A 136 3.41 17.34 -19.56
N GLU A 137 4.03 16.28 -19.04
CA GLU A 137 5.14 15.55 -19.67
C GLU A 137 4.95 14.05 -19.42
N VAL A 138 5.24 13.21 -20.41
CA VAL A 138 5.17 11.74 -20.30
C VAL A 138 6.56 11.15 -20.12
N LEU A 139 6.69 10.19 -19.20
CA LEU A 139 7.93 9.51 -18.82
C LEU A 139 7.98 8.09 -19.39
N ASP A 140 8.89 7.81 -20.32
CA ASP A 140 9.15 6.46 -20.84
C ASP A 140 10.26 5.78 -20.03
N ILE A 141 9.86 4.96 -19.05
CA ILE A 141 10.81 4.21 -18.21
C ILE A 141 11.35 2.93 -18.88
N GLY A 142 10.96 2.62 -20.11
CA GLY A 142 11.39 1.44 -20.87
C GLY A 142 10.63 0.15 -20.53
N LEU A 143 9.43 0.24 -19.93
CA LEU A 143 8.60 -0.93 -19.62
C LEU A 143 8.01 -1.55 -20.89
N VAL A 144 8.67 -2.57 -21.44
CA VAL A 144 8.17 -3.33 -22.59
C VAL A 144 6.98 -4.20 -22.15
N ASP A 145 5.77 -3.79 -22.54
CA ASP A 145 4.55 -4.53 -22.26
C ASP A 145 4.56 -5.85 -23.07
N VAL A 146 4.86 -6.97 -22.39
CA VAL A 146 5.02 -8.28 -23.04
C VAL A 146 3.67 -8.79 -23.52
N ILE A 147 3.34 -8.50 -24.79
CA ILE A 147 2.14 -8.99 -25.48
C ILE A 147 2.14 -10.51 -25.42
N LYS A 148 1.33 -11.07 -24.51
CA LYS A 148 1.08 -12.51 -24.42
C LYS A 148 0.20 -12.91 -25.60
N LEU A 149 0.83 -13.26 -26.72
CA LEU A 149 0.12 -13.87 -27.85
C LEU A 149 -0.77 -15.01 -27.33
N PRO A 150 -2.05 -15.08 -27.75
CA PRO A 150 -2.95 -16.13 -27.29
C PRO A 150 -2.35 -17.49 -27.65
N LYS A 151 -2.13 -18.34 -26.64
CA LYS A 151 -1.68 -19.72 -26.87
C LYS A 151 -2.67 -20.39 -27.83
N PRO A 152 -2.20 -21.04 -28.91
CA PRO A 152 -3.10 -21.76 -29.82
C PRO A 152 -3.86 -22.82 -29.01
N ALA A 153 -5.19 -22.81 -29.14
CA ALA A 153 -6.04 -23.74 -28.42
C ALA A 153 -5.77 -25.17 -28.92
N THR A 154 -5.18 -26.00 -28.07
CA THR A 154 -5.04 -27.44 -28.33
C THR A 154 -6.44 -28.06 -28.35
N HIS A 155 -6.91 -28.45 -29.54
CA HIS A 155 -8.22 -29.08 -29.73
C HIS A 155 -8.39 -30.32 -28.85
N ALA A 156 -9.57 -30.45 -28.23
CA ALA A 156 -9.93 -31.60 -27.40
C ALA A 156 -11.07 -32.41 -28.05
N ALA A 157 -10.73 -33.59 -28.57
CA ALA A 157 -11.60 -34.69 -29.03
C ALA A 157 -10.67 -35.87 -29.42
N ALA A 158 -10.95 -37.16 -29.21
CA ALA A 158 -12.10 -37.87 -28.61
C ALA A 158 -11.60 -39.20 -27.95
N PRO A 159 -12.43 -39.98 -27.21
CA PRO A 159 -11.97 -41.10 -26.38
C PRO A 159 -12.17 -42.52 -26.97
N GLU A 160 -11.40 -43.49 -26.43
CA GLU A 160 -11.66 -44.95 -26.22
C GLU A 160 -12.13 -45.88 -27.39
N THR A 161 -11.89 -47.21 -27.38
CA THR A 161 -11.23 -48.09 -26.38
C THR A 161 -9.97 -48.80 -26.97
N THR A 162 -9.69 -50.13 -27.07
CA THR A 162 -10.38 -51.40 -26.74
C THR A 162 -9.37 -52.56 -26.54
N GLU A 163 -9.85 -53.74 -26.13
CA GLU A 163 -9.16 -54.96 -25.65
C GLU A 163 -8.41 -55.82 -26.70
N LYS A 164 -7.41 -56.60 -26.22
CA LYS A 164 -7.49 -58.08 -26.27
C LYS A 164 -6.61 -58.75 -25.19
N THR A 165 -7.13 -59.83 -24.59
CA THR A 165 -6.53 -60.62 -23.50
C THR A 165 -5.92 -61.94 -24.00
N GLU A 166 -4.87 -62.44 -23.33
CA GLU A 166 -4.59 -63.89 -23.19
C GLU A 166 -3.69 -64.16 -21.96
N GLU A 167 -3.75 -65.36 -21.37
CA GLU A 167 -3.32 -65.65 -20.00
C GLU A 167 -2.61 -67.01 -19.89
N THR A 168 -1.51 -67.12 -19.12
CA THR A 168 -1.24 -68.13 -18.04
C THR A 168 0.24 -68.15 -17.61
N ALA A 169 0.49 -68.56 -16.35
CA ALA A 169 1.82 -68.71 -15.72
C ALA A 169 2.21 -70.22 -15.56
N PRO A 170 3.28 -70.66 -14.85
CA PRO A 170 3.65 -70.34 -13.44
C PRO A 170 5.16 -69.99 -13.21
N ASP A 171 5.50 -69.08 -12.28
CA ASP A 171 6.01 -69.28 -10.89
C ASP A 171 7.38 -69.99 -10.73
N VAL A 172 8.35 -69.32 -10.06
CA VAL A 172 9.01 -69.80 -8.82
C VAL A 172 9.59 -68.59 -8.02
N GLN A 173 9.07 -68.32 -6.81
CA GLN A 173 9.71 -67.75 -5.58
C GLN A 173 10.59 -66.45 -5.70
N ASN A 174 10.45 -65.44 -4.81
CA ASN A 174 10.55 -65.57 -3.35
C ASN A 174 9.84 -64.44 -2.55
N GLU A 175 9.65 -64.69 -1.26
CA GLU A 175 8.99 -63.84 -0.24
C GLU A 175 9.85 -62.60 0.15
N ASN A 176 9.43 -61.55 0.88
CA ASN A 176 8.30 -61.20 1.78
C ASN A 176 8.12 -59.63 1.66
N VAL A 177 6.97 -58.92 1.69
CA VAL A 177 5.75 -58.93 2.53
C VAL A 177 6.10 -58.62 4.01
N GLN A 178 5.59 -57.61 4.73
CA GLN A 178 4.27 -56.95 4.79
C GLN A 178 4.42 -55.40 4.67
N ASN A 179 3.44 -54.54 4.33
CA ASN A 179 1.99 -54.46 4.60
C ASN A 179 1.65 -54.29 6.11
N GLU A 180 0.50 -53.79 6.60
CA GLU A 180 -0.78 -53.25 6.06
C GLU A 180 -1.16 -52.01 6.96
N VAL A 181 -2.14 -51.10 6.75
CA VAL A 181 -2.94 -50.52 5.64
C VAL A 181 -4.34 -50.10 6.19
N GLU A 182 -4.84 -48.89 5.85
CA GLU A 182 -6.26 -48.44 5.98
C GLU A 182 -6.91 -48.27 7.40
N THR A 183 -8.13 -47.69 7.63
CA THR A 183 -9.05 -46.82 6.84
C THR A 183 -10.01 -45.95 7.71
N ASN A 184 -10.58 -44.90 7.08
CA ASN A 184 -11.98 -44.41 7.16
C ASN A 184 -12.58 -43.67 8.39
N ALA A 185 -13.58 -42.85 8.03
CA ALA A 185 -14.80 -42.44 8.74
C ALA A 185 -14.79 -41.24 9.72
N ALA A 186 -15.83 -40.42 9.52
CA ALA A 186 -16.45 -39.42 10.42
C ALA A 186 -17.99 -39.58 10.23
N PRO A 187 -18.90 -38.83 10.91
CA PRO A 187 -18.73 -37.83 11.96
C PRO A 187 -19.65 -38.04 13.20
N ALA A 188 -19.47 -37.25 14.29
CA ALA A 188 -20.56 -36.72 15.15
C ALA A 188 -20.06 -35.81 16.32
N GLU A 189 -20.69 -34.63 16.42
CA GLU A 189 -21.19 -33.89 17.61
C GLU A 189 -20.45 -33.80 18.99
N VAL A 190 -20.29 -32.53 19.44
CA VAL A 190 -20.21 -31.88 20.79
C VAL A 190 -19.95 -32.72 22.09
N GLU A 191 -19.21 -32.24 23.11
CA GLU A 191 -19.40 -30.99 23.89
C GLU A 191 -18.11 -30.38 24.54
N ASP A 192 -18.34 -29.30 25.29
CA ASP A 192 -17.47 -28.39 26.07
C ASP A 192 -16.30 -28.97 26.91
N ASN A 193 -15.16 -28.26 26.89
CA ASN A 193 -14.41 -27.93 28.11
C ASN A 193 -13.43 -26.75 27.88
N GLY A 194 -13.32 -25.85 28.86
CA GLY A 194 -12.46 -24.66 28.81
C GLY A 194 -11.31 -24.63 29.83
N LEU A 195 -10.38 -23.68 29.65
CA LEU A 195 -9.24 -23.33 30.52
C LEU A 195 -8.26 -24.50 30.81
N SER A 196 -7.03 -24.46 30.29
CA SER A 196 -6.00 -23.60 30.90
C SER A 196 -4.68 -23.63 30.13
N GLU A 197 -4.05 -22.46 29.91
CA GLU A 197 -2.58 -22.28 29.85
C GLU A 197 -2.26 -20.78 29.78
N ALA A 198 -2.20 -20.13 30.96
CA ALA A 198 -1.97 -18.69 31.08
C ALA A 198 -1.14 -18.32 32.33
N GLN A 199 -0.14 -19.16 32.67
CA GLN A 199 0.71 -18.95 33.85
C GLN A 199 2.19 -19.26 33.57
N SER A 200 2.92 -18.28 33.02
CA SER A 200 4.40 -18.22 33.12
C SER A 200 4.92 -16.79 32.97
N ALA A 201 4.49 -15.90 33.88
CA ALA A 201 4.90 -14.49 33.90
C ALA A 201 4.73 -13.85 35.31
N GLN A 202 5.42 -14.37 36.34
CA GLN A 202 5.36 -13.77 37.69
C GLN A 202 6.71 -13.81 38.44
N SER A 203 7.63 -12.97 37.98
CA SER A 203 8.79 -12.43 38.70
C SER A 203 9.38 -11.32 37.79
N VAL A 204 9.62 -10.08 38.20
CA VAL A 204 9.81 -9.51 39.54
C VAL A 204 8.96 -8.24 39.69
N VAL A 205 8.31 -8.03 40.85
CA VAL A 205 7.80 -6.70 41.26
C VAL A 205 8.13 -6.46 42.73
N SER A 206 8.94 -5.43 43.00
CA SER A 206 9.25 -4.95 44.35
C SER A 206 8.85 -3.46 44.44
N ALA A 207 7.86 -3.15 45.27
CA ALA A 207 7.21 -1.84 45.27
C ALA A 207 8.04 -0.72 45.93
N LYS A 208 7.76 0.51 45.48
CA LYS A 208 7.86 1.75 46.28
C LYS A 208 6.51 2.48 46.13
N PRO A 209 5.81 2.86 47.22
CA PRO A 209 4.47 3.45 47.09
C PRO A 209 4.45 4.96 46.83
N ASP A 210 5.59 5.64 46.96
CA ASP A 210 5.61 7.10 47.12
C ASP A 210 5.53 7.89 45.79
N GLU A 211 5.97 7.30 44.69
CA GLU A 211 6.08 7.96 43.38
C GLU A 211 4.69 8.20 42.74
N ASP A 212 3.74 7.26 42.89
CA ASP A 212 2.36 7.39 42.36
C ASP A 212 1.60 8.58 42.97
N ALA A 213 1.83 8.89 44.26
CA ALA A 213 1.18 9.98 44.97
C ALA A 213 1.72 11.36 44.56
N GLU A 214 2.97 11.43 44.11
CA GLU A 214 3.59 12.67 43.61
C GLU A 214 3.17 12.96 42.16
N ILE A 215 3.05 11.92 41.32
CA ILE A 215 2.47 12.02 39.96
C ILE A 215 1.03 12.54 40.02
N LEU A 216 0.19 12.02 40.92
CA LEU A 216 -1.20 12.48 41.07
C LEU A 216 -1.30 13.97 41.43
N LYS A 217 -0.42 14.47 42.32
CA LYS A 217 -0.35 15.90 42.64
C LYS A 217 0.06 16.77 41.45
N GLN A 218 1.05 16.34 40.68
CA GLN A 218 1.48 17.07 39.48
C GLN A 218 0.36 17.14 38.44
N ILE A 219 -0.46 16.09 38.31
CA ILE A 219 -1.64 16.09 37.43
C ILE A 219 -2.71 17.09 37.92
N GLU A 220 -3.00 17.14 39.22
CA GLU A 220 -3.94 18.14 39.77
C GLU A 220 -3.41 19.58 39.66
N GLU A 221 -2.11 19.79 39.87
CA GLU A 221 -1.47 21.11 39.79
C GLU A 221 -1.42 21.64 38.34
N VAL A 222 -1.11 20.79 37.36
CA VAL A 222 -1.22 21.14 35.93
C VAL A 222 -2.66 21.44 35.53
N LYS A 223 -3.64 20.68 36.06
CA LYS A 223 -5.06 20.91 35.82
C LYS A 223 -5.58 22.21 36.46
N ALA A 224 -5.00 22.63 37.58
CA ALA A 224 -5.30 23.92 38.23
C ALA A 224 -4.66 25.13 37.53
N GLN A 225 -3.60 24.92 36.72
CA GLN A 225 -2.94 25.97 35.94
C GLN A 225 -3.53 26.16 34.53
N GLN A 226 -4.38 25.24 34.06
CA GLN A 226 -5.19 25.48 32.87
C GLN A 226 -6.28 26.50 33.20
N THR A 227 -6.17 27.72 32.65
CA THR A 227 -7.26 28.69 32.68
C THR A 227 -8.50 28.09 32.02
N PRO A 228 -9.71 28.31 32.57
CA PRO A 228 -10.93 27.84 31.92
C PRO A 228 -11.02 28.45 30.52
N VAL A 229 -11.57 27.67 29.58
CA VAL A 229 -11.86 28.14 28.21
C VAL A 229 -12.73 29.39 28.31
N SER A 230 -12.38 30.41 27.53
CA SER A 230 -13.01 31.74 27.58
C SER A 230 -14.51 31.65 27.25
N ASN A 231 -15.34 32.34 28.04
CA ASN A 231 -16.79 32.49 27.82
C ASN A 231 -17.14 33.06 26.42
N ASP A 232 -16.16 33.57 25.69
CA ASP A 232 -16.30 34.14 24.35
C ASP A 232 -16.70 33.07 23.31
N ASP A 233 -16.24 31.82 23.47
CA ASP A 233 -16.58 30.72 22.53
C ASP A 233 -18.05 30.31 22.63
N GLU A 234 -18.63 30.28 23.83
CA GLU A 234 -20.07 30.01 24.01
C GLU A 234 -20.94 31.16 23.47
N GLN A 235 -20.51 32.41 23.67
CA GLN A 235 -21.19 33.59 23.12
C GLN A 235 -21.19 33.60 21.58
N LEU A 236 -20.06 33.26 20.95
CA LEU A 236 -19.96 33.13 19.49
C LEU A 236 -20.88 32.01 18.95
N LEU A 237 -20.98 30.88 19.66
CA LEU A 237 -21.87 29.78 19.27
C LEU A 237 -23.36 30.15 19.35
N ASP A 238 -23.77 30.98 20.31
CA ASP A 238 -25.16 31.47 20.39
C ASP A 238 -25.46 32.61 19.39
N GLU A 239 -24.49 33.49 19.07
CA GLU A 239 -24.63 34.45 17.97
C GLU A 239 -24.80 33.74 16.61
N ILE A 240 -24.01 32.68 16.35
CA ILE A 240 -24.12 31.89 15.12
C ILE A 240 -25.49 31.20 15.01
N LYS A 241 -26.03 30.64 16.11
CA LYS A 241 -27.40 30.07 16.11
C LYS A 241 -28.45 31.13 15.79
N LYS A 242 -28.37 32.29 16.43
CA LYS A 242 -29.32 33.39 16.24
C LYS A 242 -29.35 33.87 14.79
N LEU A 243 -28.19 34.03 14.16
CA LEU A 243 -28.09 34.40 12.74
C LEU A 243 -28.67 33.32 11.80
N LEU A 244 -28.55 32.04 12.17
CA LEU A 244 -29.17 30.94 11.41
C LEU A 244 -30.71 30.91 11.57
N GLU A 245 -31.25 31.24 12.74
CA GLU A 245 -32.72 31.37 12.93
C GLU A 245 -33.29 32.58 12.19
N GLU A 246 -32.58 33.72 12.20
CA GLU A 246 -32.98 34.93 11.43
C GLU A 246 -32.94 34.65 9.92
N PHE A 247 -31.89 34.01 9.39
CA PHE A 247 -31.80 33.66 7.95
C PHE A 247 -32.89 32.68 7.48
N ASN A 248 -33.30 31.73 8.34
CA ASN A 248 -34.38 30.81 8.03
C ASN A 248 -35.79 31.42 8.18
N THR A 249 -35.93 32.64 8.72
CA THR A 249 -37.23 33.33 8.89
C THR A 249 -37.45 34.51 7.93
N GLU A 250 -36.43 34.97 7.21
CA GLU A 250 -36.59 35.86 6.04
C GLU A 250 -36.87 35.12 4.71
N SER A 251 -37.09 33.80 4.75
CA SER A 251 -37.17 32.92 3.56
C SER A 251 -38.58 32.41 3.19
N ASP A 252 -39.65 32.86 3.87
CA ASP A 252 -41.07 32.53 3.63
C ASP A 252 -41.90 33.80 3.28
#